data_AF-A0A538U8X1-F1
#
_entry.id   AF-A0A538U8X1-F1
#
_cell.length_a   1.000
_cell.length_b   1.000
_cell.length_c   1.000
_cell.angle_alpha   90.00
_cell.angle_beta   90.00
_cell.angle_gamma   90.00
#
_symmetry.space_group_name_H-M   'P 1'
#
loop_
_entity.id
_entity.type
_entity.pdbx_description
1 polymer ?
#
loop_
_entity_poly.entity_id
_entity_poly.type
_entity_poly.pdbx_seq_one_letter_code
_entity_poly.pdbx_strand_id
1 'polypeptide(L)' 'EALAARPDDATAAFNLGVALEDQRRPHAAAAAYENALAVDAEYADAHFNLGRLWERLGEPRKALRHLQAFRRLTGDLPRG' A
#
# COMPACT_ATOMS: atom_id res chain seq x y z
N GLU A 1 -10.84 -11.43 -24.12
CA GLU A 1 -10.45 -10.00 -24.04
C GLU A 1 -9.71 -9.78 -22.73
N ALA A 2 -8.49 -9.24 -22.81
CA ALA A 2 -7.66 -8.99 -21.64
C ALA A 2 -8.19 -7.74 -20.93
N LEU A 3 -8.65 -7.89 -19.68
CA LEU A 3 -8.93 -6.76 -18.80
C LEU A 3 -7.64 -5.93 -18.70
N ALA A 4 -7.57 -4.83 -19.43
CA ALA A 4 -6.64 -3.77 -19.13
C ALA A 4 -7.00 -3.29 -17.73
N ALA A 5 -6.19 -3.68 -16.73
CA ALA A 5 -6.29 -3.16 -15.38
C ALA A 5 -6.31 -1.63 -15.51
N ARG A 6 -7.41 -1.00 -15.08
CA ARG A 6 -7.53 0.45 -15.16
C ARG A 6 -6.36 1.01 -14.35
N PRO A 7 -5.48 1.82 -14.95
CA PRO A 7 -4.35 2.41 -14.22
C PRO A 7 -4.80 3.33 -13.07
N ASP A 8 -6.10 3.63 -12.99
CA ASP A 8 -6.73 4.50 -12.00
C ASP A 8 -7.54 3.73 -10.93
N ASP A 9 -7.28 2.44 -10.71
CA ASP A 9 -7.95 1.65 -9.66
C ASP A 9 -6.98 1.33 -8.51
N ALA A 10 -7.12 2.08 -7.41
CA ALA A 10 -6.30 1.92 -6.21
C ALA A 10 -6.43 0.51 -5.60
N THR A 11 -7.64 -0.07 -5.63
CA THR A 11 -7.91 -1.42 -5.11
C THR A 11 -7.19 -2.48 -5.96
N ALA A 12 -7.21 -2.33 -7.29
CA ALA A 12 -6.52 -3.25 -8.18
C ALA A 12 -4.99 -3.19 -7.98
N ALA A 13 -4.42 -1.98 -7.86
CA ALA A 13 -3.00 -1.79 -7.58
C ALA A 13 -2.61 -2.35 -6.20
N PHE A 14 -3.45 -2.16 -5.18
CA PHE A 14 -3.26 -2.74 -3.85
C PHE A 14 -3.26 -4.28 -3.89
N ASN A 15 -4.24 -4.89 -4.55
CA ASN A 15 -4.32 -6.35 -4.68
C ASN A 15 -3.13 -6.93 -5.44
N LEU A 16 -2.62 -6.22 -6.46
CA LEU A 16 -1.38 -6.58 -7.13
C LEU A 16 -0.18 -6.54 -6.17
N GLY A 17 -0.11 -5.54 -5.29
CA GLY A 17 0.90 -5.46 -4.24
C GLY A 17 0.89 -6.68 -3.33
N VAL A 18 -0.28 -7.06 -2.83
CA VAL A 18 -0.47 -8.26 -2.00
C VAL A 18 0.00 -9.53 -2.74
N ALA A 19 -0.44 -9.72 -3.97
CA ALA A 19 -0.05 -10.88 -4.78
C ALA A 19 1.46 -10.93 -5.07
N LEU A 20 2.12 -9.78 -5.19
CA LEU A 20 3.57 -9.69 -5.37
C LEU A 20 4.35 -9.96 -4.08
N GLU A 21 3.82 -9.59 -2.92
CA GLU A 21 4.39 -9.96 -1.63
C GLU A 21 4.36 -11.48 -1.40
N ASP A 22 3.23 -12.12 -1.73
CA ASP A 22 3.09 -13.58 -1.65
C ASP A 22 4.08 -14.30 -2.57
N GLN A 23 4.36 -13.71 -3.72
CA GLN A 23 5.40 -14.17 -4.66
C GLN A 23 6.83 -13.83 -4.22
N ARG A 24 7.02 -13.27 -3.01
CA ARG A 24 8.34 -12.87 -2.47
C ARG A 24 9.06 -11.84 -3.36
N ARG A 25 8.31 -10.95 -4.01
CA ARG A 25 8.83 -9.86 -4.85
C ARG A 25 8.63 -8.49 -4.17
N PRO A 26 9.34 -8.22 -3.06
CA PRO A 26 9.02 -7.10 -2.18
C PRO A 26 9.17 -5.72 -2.85
N HIS A 27 10.17 -5.52 -3.72
CA HIS A 27 10.30 -4.24 -4.43
C HIS A 27 9.17 -3.98 -5.44
N ALA A 28 8.69 -5.03 -6.11
CA ALA A 28 7.57 -4.90 -7.04
C ALA A 28 6.26 -4.66 -6.27
N ALA A 29 6.08 -5.33 -5.13
CA ALA A 29 4.95 -5.08 -4.24
C ALA A 29 4.93 -3.63 -3.74
N ALA A 30 6.09 -3.09 -3.34
CA ALA A 30 6.21 -1.71 -2.91
C ALA A 30 5.75 -0.73 -4.00
N ALA A 31 6.21 -0.93 -5.24
CA ALA A 31 5.77 -0.11 -6.38
C ALA A 31 4.26 -0.20 -6.63
N ALA A 32 3.66 -1.39 -6.49
CA ALA A 32 2.22 -1.57 -6.64
C ALA A 32 1.40 -0.86 -5.54
N TYR A 33 1.87 -0.90 -4.29
CA TYR A 33 1.25 -0.12 -3.21
C TYR A 33 1.45 1.39 -3.40
N GLU A 34 2.62 1.82 -3.88
CA GLU A 34 2.87 3.23 -4.21
C GLU A 34 1.94 3.71 -5.34
N ASN A 35 1.65 2.85 -6.32
CA ASN A 35 0.65 3.14 -7.35
C ASN A 35 -0.76 3.25 -6.77
N ALA A 36 -1.14 2.37 -5.84
CA ALA A 36 -2.43 2.48 -5.15
C ALA A 36 -2.55 3.84 -4.43
N LEU A 37 -1.47 4.28 -3.76
CA LEU A 37 -1.41 5.57 -3.07
C LEU A 37 -1.32 6.78 -4.01
N ALA A 38 -0.85 6.59 -5.25
CA ALA A 38 -0.88 7.63 -6.27
C ALA A 38 -2.30 7.88 -6.80
N VAL A 39 -3.15 6.86 -6.80
CA VAL A 39 -4.57 6.95 -7.17
C VAL A 39 -5.42 7.43 -6.00
N ASP A 40 -5.20 6.86 -4.82
CA ASP A 40 -5.88 7.24 -3.57
C ASP A 40 -4.86 7.37 -2.44
N ALA A 41 -4.49 8.62 -2.15
CA ALA A 41 -3.53 8.95 -1.10
C ALA A 41 -4.03 8.65 0.32
N GLU A 42 -5.34 8.39 0.49
CA GLU A 42 -5.97 8.07 1.76
C GLU A 42 -6.27 6.57 1.92
N TYR A 43 -5.79 5.73 0.99
CA TYR A 43 -5.94 4.28 1.05
C TYR A 43 -5.15 3.68 2.23
N ALA A 44 -5.79 3.62 3.39
CA ALA A 44 -5.17 3.27 4.67
C ALA A 44 -4.46 1.91 4.63
N ASP A 45 -5.08 0.89 4.04
CA ASP A 45 -4.48 -0.46 4.00
C ASP A 45 -3.20 -0.51 3.15
N ALA A 46 -3.11 0.30 2.08
CA ALA A 46 -1.91 0.41 1.27
C ALA A 46 -0.77 1.04 2.08
N HIS A 47 -1.07 2.07 2.89
CA HIS A 47 -0.11 2.61 3.86
C HIS A 47 0.34 1.57 4.89
N PHE A 48 -0.58 0.77 5.44
CA PHE A 48 -0.23 -0.26 6.42
C PHE A 48 0.70 -1.33 5.81
N ASN A 49 0.33 -1.89 4.66
CA ASN A 49 1.11 -2.94 4.01
C ASN A 49 2.48 -2.44 3.54
N LEU A 50 2.54 -1.25 2.92
CA LEU A 50 3.81 -0.65 2.51
C LEU A 50 4.70 -0.34 3.72
N GLY A 51 4.11 0.11 4.84
CA GLY A 51 4.82 0.29 6.10
C GLY A 51 5.50 -0.99 6.57
N ARG A 52 4.73 -2.07 6.73
CA ARG A 52 5.23 -3.40 7.16
C ARG A 52 6.24 -4.01 6.18
N LEU A 53 6.09 -3.72 4.90
CA LEU A 53 7.01 -4.17 3.86
C LEU A 53 8.38 -3.49 4.00
N TRP A 54 8.39 -2.16 4.22
CA TRP A 54 9.63 -1.44 4.45
C TRP A 54 10.34 -1.82 5.76
N GLU A 55 9.61 -2.19 6.81
CA GLU A 55 10.21 -2.75 8.03
C GLU A 55 10.97 -4.04 7.72
N ARG A 56 10.35 -4.96 6.97
CA ARG A 56 10.98 -6.22 6.54
C ARG A 56 12.19 -6.01 5.64
N LEU A 57 12.21 -4.93 4.85
CA LEU A 57 13.32 -4.55 3.99
C LEU A 57 14.43 -3.76 4.71
N GLY A 58 14.29 -3.48 6.00
CA GLY A 58 15.29 -2.73 6.77
C GLY A 58 15.29 -1.23 6.50
N GLU A 59 14.16 -0.67 6.06
CA GLU A 59 13.98 0.75 5.72
C GLU A 59 13.05 1.46 6.72
N PRO A 60 13.46 1.64 7.99
CA PRO A 60 12.58 2.09 9.08
C PRO A 60 12.03 3.51 8.88
N ARG A 61 12.75 4.38 8.17
CA ARG A 61 12.27 5.74 7.86
C ARG A 61 11.06 5.70 6.92
N LYS A 62 11.11 4.85 5.89
CA LYS A 62 9.99 4.67 4.96
C LYS A 62 8.81 4.00 5.67
N ALA A 63 9.09 2.97 6.46
CA ALA A 63 8.08 2.31 7.27
C ALA A 63 7.33 3.29 8.17
N LEU A 64 8.05 4.09 8.96
CA LEU A 64 7.47 5.05 9.89
C LEU A 64 6.55 6.04 9.19
N ARG A 65 6.95 6.56 8.03
CA ARG A 65 6.12 7.49 7.23
C ARG A 65 4.75 6.88 6.90
N HIS A 66 4.72 5.64 6.40
CA HIS A 66 3.46 5.01 6.02
C HIS A 66 2.63 4.54 7.23
N LEU A 67 3.28 4.05 8.30
CA LEU A 67 2.58 3.69 9.53
C LEU A 67 1.97 4.90 10.24
N GLN A 68 2.61 6.06 10.18
CA GLN A 68 2.04 7.32 10.68
C GLN A 68 0.82 7.76 9.87
N ALA A 69 0.89 7.68 8.55
CA ALA A 69 -0.25 7.98 7.68
C ALA A 69 -1.43 7.03 7.96
N PHE A 70 -1.19 5.72 8.06
CA PHE A 70 -2.21 4.74 8.43
C PHE A 70 -2.89 5.08 9.76
N ARG A 71 -2.10 5.41 10.80
CA ARG A 71 -2.63 5.79 12.12
C ARG A 71 -3.45 7.07 12.08
N ARG A 72 -3.08 8.04 11.25
CA ARG A 72 -3.87 9.27 11.06
C ARG A 72 -5.21 8.95 10.41
N LEU A 73 -5.17 8.25 9.28
CA LEU A 73 -6.37 7.89 8.51
C LEU A 73 -7.35 7.02 9.30
N THR A 74 -6.86 6.11 10.15
CA THR A 74 -7.71 5.22 10.97
C THR A 74 -8.04 5.78 12.35
N GLY A 75 -7.21 6.67 12.89
CA GLY A 75 -7.43 7.34 14.17
C GLY A 75 -8.43 8.50 14.09
N ASP A 76 -8.58 9.11 12.91
CA ASP A 76 -9.55 10.18 12.65
C ASP A 76 -10.97 9.65 12.33
N LEU A 77 -11.15 8.32 12.20
CA LEU A 77 -12.48 7.73 12.05
C LEU A 77 -13.24 7.81 13.38
N PRO A 78 -14.41 8.48 13.46
CA PRO A 78 -15.23 8.44 14.65
C PRO A 78 -15.60 6.98 14.94
N ARG A 79 -15.34 6.53 16.17
CA ARG A 79 -15.85 5.25 16.67
C ARG A 79 -17.37 5.41 16.80
N GLY A 80 -18.09 5.08 15.72
CA GLY A 80 -19.54 4.93 15.72
C GLY A 80 -19.96 3.71 16.51
#